data_AF-A0A661N6B8-F1
#
_entry.id   AF-A0A661N6B8-F1
#
_cell.length_a   1.000
_cell.length_b   1.000
_cell.length_c   1.000
_cell.angle_alpha   90.00
_cell.angle_beta   90.00
_cell.angle_gamma   90.00
#
_symmetry.space_group_name_H-M   'P 1'
#
loop_
_entity.id
_entity.type
_entity.pdbx_description
1 polymer ?
#
loop_
_entity_poly.entity_id
_entity_poly.type
_entity_poly.pdbx_seq_one_letter_code
_entity_poly.pdbx_strand_id
1 'polypeptide(L)'
;MGYADVQKLHHIRLLQDQTSVAGREEVLRLVLAIVLDVETAAWCLGCPGDAPIARWPSTIYRLLARAALESPAIWRRCAVLVDRTLHDAVRPYMERSAAELTEVFLEGRETLQGDELAGLLWCLVRCRSHDLVAKRLSLELEVVAARRLRGRPAS
;
A
#
# COMPACT_ATOMS: atom_id res chain seq x y z
N MET A 1 1.79 37.26 7.15
CA MET A 1 2.47 35.96 6.97
C MET A 1 3.95 36.17 7.19
N GLY A 2 4.53 35.51 8.18
CA GLY A 2 5.95 35.67 8.50
C GLY A 2 6.82 34.82 7.57
N TYR A 3 8.06 35.26 7.34
CA TYR A 3 9.06 34.54 6.53
C TYR A 3 9.25 33.07 6.99
N ALA A 4 9.05 32.80 8.29
CA ALA A 4 9.08 31.46 8.88
C ALA A 4 7.91 30.56 8.45
N ASP A 5 6.72 31.12 8.19
CA ASP A 5 5.55 30.37 7.71
C ASP A 5 5.74 29.95 6.25
N VAL A 6 6.36 30.83 5.45
CA VAL A 6 6.71 30.55 4.05
C VAL A 6 7.80 29.49 3.95
N GLN A 7 8.82 29.52 4.83
CA GLN A 7 9.84 28.46 4.90
C GLN A 7 9.29 27.11 5.34
N LYS A 8 8.37 27.07 6.32
CA LYS A 8 7.68 25.83 6.71
C LYS A 8 6.86 25.25 5.56
N LEU A 9 6.11 26.08 4.85
CA LEU A 9 5.35 25.66 3.66
C LEU A 9 6.27 25.17 2.53
N HIS A 10 7.42 25.82 2.32
CA HIS A 10 8.40 25.38 1.33
C HIS A 10 9.06 24.05 1.72
N HIS A 11 9.36 23.85 3.00
CA HIS A 11 9.94 22.60 3.49
C HIS A 11 8.94 21.44 3.43
N ILE A 12 7.67 21.70 3.75
CA ILE A 12 6.57 20.74 3.60
C ILE A 12 6.36 20.38 2.12
N ARG A 13 6.40 21.37 1.20
CA ARG A 13 6.32 21.12 -0.25
C ARG A 13 7.52 20.35 -0.80
N LEU A 14 8.74 20.67 -0.35
CA LEU A 14 9.95 19.93 -0.73
C LEU A 14 9.94 18.49 -0.21
N LEU A 15 9.37 18.26 0.97
CA LEU A 15 9.14 16.91 1.49
C LEU A 15 8.05 16.17 0.69
N GLN A 16 6.98 16.86 0.28
CA GLN A 16 5.91 16.30 -0.57
C GLN A 16 6.41 15.89 -1.97
N ASP A 17 7.24 16.71 -2.62
CA ASP A 17 7.78 16.45 -3.96
C ASP A 17 8.75 15.26 -3.99
N GLN A 18 9.51 15.03 -2.91
CA GLN A 18 10.41 13.88 -2.79
C GLN A 18 9.69 12.56 -2.44
N THR A 19 8.40 12.61 -2.06
CA THR A 19 7.60 11.43 -1.68
C THR A 19 6.65 10.90 -2.77
N SER A 20 6.54 11.53 -3.93
CA SER A 20 5.32 11.38 -4.75
C SER A 20 5.15 10.04 -5.49
N VAL A 21 6.25 9.39 -5.92
CA VAL A 21 6.20 8.10 -6.67
C VAL A 21 6.82 6.95 -5.88
N ALA A 22 8.02 7.12 -5.35
CA ALA A 22 8.70 6.08 -4.56
C ALA A 22 7.92 5.73 -3.29
N GLY A 23 7.24 6.70 -2.67
CA GLY A 23 6.36 6.46 -1.53
C GLY A 23 5.12 5.65 -1.92
N ARG A 24 4.53 5.92 -3.10
CA ARG A 24 3.36 5.17 -3.60
C ARG A 24 3.70 3.75 -4.01
N GLU A 25 4.85 3.55 -4.63
CA GLU A 25 5.34 2.22 -4.99
C GLU A 25 5.51 1.37 -3.73
N GLU A 26 6.13 1.93 -2.69
CA GLU A 26 6.38 1.20 -1.45
C GLU A 26 5.09 0.86 -0.68
N VAL A 27 4.16 1.81 -0.61
CA VAL A 27 2.82 1.59 -0.03
C VAL A 27 2.09 0.46 -0.77
N LEU A 28 2.05 0.55 -2.10
CA LEU A 28 1.37 -0.44 -2.93
C LEU A 28 2.04 -1.81 -2.83
N ARG A 29 3.38 -1.85 -2.79
CA ARG A 29 4.16 -3.07 -2.58
C ARG A 29 3.74 -3.79 -1.30
N LEU A 30 3.56 -3.05 -0.21
CA LEU A 30 3.16 -3.64 1.08
C LEU A 30 1.74 -4.20 1.04
N VAL A 31 0.78 -3.46 0.48
CA VAL A 31 -0.60 -3.95 0.29
C VAL A 31 -0.59 -5.23 -0.54
N LEU A 32 0.11 -5.24 -1.68
CA LEU A 32 0.20 -6.42 -2.55
C LEU A 32 0.88 -7.60 -1.86
N ALA A 33 1.91 -7.37 -1.05
CA ALA A 33 2.63 -8.41 -0.32
C ALA A 33 1.80 -9.06 0.80
N ILE A 34 0.88 -8.30 1.39
CA ILE A 34 -0.03 -8.79 2.44
C ILE A 34 -1.16 -9.61 1.82
N VAL A 35 -1.64 -9.18 0.66
CA VAL A 35 -2.89 -9.64 0.05
C VAL A 35 -2.68 -10.77 -0.95
N LEU A 36 -1.64 -10.70 -1.77
CA LEU A 36 -1.40 -11.64 -2.86
C LEU A 36 -0.31 -12.64 -2.48
N ASP A 37 -0.52 -13.91 -2.79
CA ASP A 37 0.59 -14.86 -2.86
C ASP A 37 1.48 -14.59 -4.08
N VAL A 38 2.63 -15.27 -4.12
CA VAL A 38 3.66 -15.06 -5.15
C VAL A 38 3.15 -15.48 -6.53
N GLU A 39 2.37 -16.56 -6.62
CA GLU A 39 1.82 -17.08 -7.88
C GLU A 39 0.82 -16.09 -8.50
N THR A 40 -0.09 -15.56 -7.68
CA THR A 40 -1.07 -14.55 -8.08
C THR A 40 -0.38 -13.25 -8.50
N ALA A 41 0.67 -12.83 -7.78
CA ALA A 41 1.46 -11.66 -8.15
C ALA A 41 2.18 -11.84 -9.50
N ALA A 42 2.72 -13.05 -9.76
CA ALA A 42 3.34 -13.39 -11.05
C ALA A 42 2.31 -13.36 -12.20
N TRP A 43 1.11 -13.90 -11.96
CA TRP A 43 0.01 -13.84 -12.92
C TRP A 43 -0.41 -12.39 -13.23
N CYS A 44 -0.45 -11.50 -12.24
CA CYS A 44 -0.71 -10.08 -12.47
C CYS A 44 0.34 -9.41 -13.38
N LEU A 45 1.61 -9.83 -13.28
CA LEU A 45 2.69 -9.39 -14.17
C LEU A 45 2.61 -10.01 -15.58
N GLY A 46 1.79 -11.03 -15.78
CA GLY A 46 1.76 -11.80 -17.03
C GLY A 46 2.98 -12.70 -17.19
N CYS A 47 3.68 -13.02 -16.10
CA CYS A 47 4.75 -14.01 -16.12
C CYS A 47 4.13 -15.41 -16.26
N PRO A 48 4.70 -16.29 -17.12
CA PRO A 48 4.34 -17.70 -17.11
C PRO A 48 4.66 -18.30 -15.74
N GLY A 49 3.84 -19.26 -15.27
CA GLY A 49 3.92 -19.84 -13.92
C GLY A 49 5.29 -20.44 -13.55
N ASP A 50 6.13 -20.72 -14.55
CA ASP A 50 7.46 -21.31 -14.41
C ASP A 50 8.60 -20.28 -14.42
N ALA A 51 8.31 -18.97 -14.44
CA ALA A 51 9.35 -17.95 -14.39
C ALA A 51 10.15 -18.08 -13.07
N PRO A 52 11.50 -18.14 -13.11
CA PRO A 52 12.32 -18.20 -11.90
C PRO A 52 12.33 -16.82 -11.25
N ILE A 53 11.22 -16.46 -10.61
CA ILE A 53 11.13 -15.26 -9.80
C ILE A 53 11.96 -15.55 -8.57
N ALA A 54 13.14 -14.92 -8.49
CA ALA A 54 14.04 -15.04 -7.36
C ALA A 54 13.23 -14.91 -6.06
N ARG A 55 13.25 -15.99 -5.26
CA ARG A 55 12.39 -16.28 -4.09
C ARG A 55 12.62 -15.34 -2.90
N TRP A 56 12.76 -14.04 -3.14
CA TRP A 56 12.62 -13.02 -2.12
C TRP A 56 11.27 -12.34 -2.31
N PRO A 57 10.32 -12.54 -1.37
CA PRO A 57 8.97 -11.98 -1.46
C PRO A 57 8.98 -10.49 -1.80
N SER A 58 9.93 -9.72 -1.28
CA SER A 58 10.01 -8.27 -1.51
C SER A 58 10.19 -7.84 -2.97
N THR A 59 10.87 -8.63 -3.81
CA THR A 59 11.25 -8.19 -5.16
C THR A 59 10.09 -8.28 -6.13
N ILE A 60 9.31 -9.37 -6.09
CA ILE A 60 8.15 -9.53 -6.98
C ILE A 60 7.08 -8.48 -6.71
N TYR A 61 6.78 -8.19 -5.44
CA TYR A 61 5.77 -7.18 -5.10
C TYR A 61 6.24 -5.77 -5.44
N ARG A 62 7.55 -5.49 -5.39
CA ARG A 62 8.09 -4.19 -5.83
C ARG A 62 7.93 -4.03 -7.34
N LEU A 63 8.30 -5.05 -8.11
CA LEU A 63 8.10 -5.06 -9.56
C LEU A 63 6.62 -4.92 -9.92
N LEU A 64 5.74 -5.64 -9.23
CA LEU A 64 4.29 -5.56 -9.46
C LEU A 64 3.72 -4.19 -9.09
N ALA A 65 4.13 -3.62 -7.96
CA ALA A 65 3.69 -2.28 -7.56
C ALA A 65 4.08 -1.23 -8.60
N ARG A 66 5.34 -1.25 -9.04
CA ARG A 66 5.81 -0.35 -10.09
C ARG A 66 5.04 -0.55 -11.40
N ALA A 67 4.90 -1.79 -11.86
CA ALA A 67 4.16 -2.09 -13.08
C ALA A 67 2.68 -1.69 -13.00
N ALA A 68 2.05 -1.82 -11.83
CA ALA A 68 0.68 -1.37 -11.60
C ALA A 68 0.54 0.16 -11.65
N LEU A 69 1.53 0.90 -11.14
CA LEU A 69 1.54 2.37 -11.24
C LEU A 69 1.74 2.86 -12.69
N GLU A 70 2.48 2.10 -13.50
CA GLU A 70 2.78 2.43 -14.90
C GLU A 70 1.73 1.89 -15.89
N SER A 71 0.95 0.86 -15.54
CA SER A 71 0.00 0.19 -16.42
C SER A 71 -1.43 0.09 -15.85
N PRO A 72 -2.43 0.77 -16.46
CA PRO A 72 -3.83 0.68 -16.04
C PRO A 72 -4.42 -0.73 -16.13
N ALA A 73 -3.88 -1.61 -16.97
CA ALA A 73 -4.33 -2.98 -17.10
C ALA A 73 -3.84 -3.87 -15.94
N ILE A 74 -2.60 -3.67 -15.49
CA ILE A 74 -2.03 -4.36 -14.32
C ILE A 74 -2.69 -3.82 -13.05
N TRP A 75 -2.86 -2.50 -12.95
CA TRP A 75 -3.60 -1.86 -11.86
C TRP A 75 -4.98 -2.48 -11.67
N ARG A 76 -5.79 -2.58 -12.73
CA ARG A 76 -7.14 -3.15 -12.64
C ARG A 76 -7.15 -4.60 -12.16
N ARG A 77 -6.22 -5.43 -12.66
CA ARG A 77 -6.08 -6.82 -12.20
C ARG A 77 -5.75 -6.90 -10.71
N CYS A 78 -4.78 -6.12 -10.25
CA CYS A 78 -4.42 -6.05 -8.84
C CYS A 78 -5.59 -5.54 -7.99
N ALA A 79 -6.24 -4.46 -8.41
CA ALA A 79 -7.32 -3.84 -7.67
C ALA A 79 -8.50 -4.79 -7.43
N VAL A 80 -8.91 -5.55 -8.45
CA VAL A 80 -9.99 -6.55 -8.31
C VAL A 80 -9.64 -7.64 -7.29
N LEU A 81 -8.40 -8.13 -7.31
CA LEU A 81 -7.94 -9.15 -6.39
C LEU A 81 -7.82 -8.62 -4.95
N VAL A 82 -7.32 -7.39 -4.80
CA VAL A 82 -7.21 -6.73 -3.50
C VAL A 82 -8.58 -6.43 -2.92
N ASP A 83 -9.49 -5.85 -3.71
CA ASP A 83 -10.87 -5.57 -3.30
C ASP A 83 -11.61 -6.85 -2.89
N ARG A 84 -11.38 -7.96 -3.60
CA ARG A 84 -11.99 -9.25 -3.27
C ARG A 84 -11.44 -9.84 -1.97
N THR A 85 -10.12 -9.78 -1.78
CA THR A 85 -9.46 -10.40 -0.63
C THR A 85 -9.66 -9.60 0.65
N LEU A 86 -9.69 -8.27 0.55
CA LEU A 86 -9.92 -7.36 1.67
C LEU A 86 -11.37 -6.87 1.73
N HIS A 87 -12.33 -7.57 1.11
CA HIS A 87 -13.70 -7.07 0.95
C HIS A 87 -14.32 -6.56 2.26
N ASP A 88 -14.29 -7.39 3.31
CA ASP A 88 -14.87 -7.04 4.61
C ASP A 88 -14.10 -5.90 5.31
N ALA A 89 -12.79 -5.82 5.11
CA ALA A 89 -11.93 -4.80 5.69
C ALA A 89 -12.02 -3.45 4.95
N VAL A 90 -12.33 -3.45 3.65
CA VAL A 90 -12.41 -2.26 2.80
C VAL A 90 -13.80 -1.65 2.80
N ARG A 91 -14.85 -2.47 2.94
CA ARG A 91 -16.26 -2.06 2.89
C ARG A 91 -16.59 -0.85 3.79
N PRO A 92 -16.10 -0.73 5.04
CA PRO A 92 -16.41 0.43 5.91
C PRO A 92 -15.80 1.76 5.45
N TYR A 93 -14.87 1.71 4.50
CA TYR A 93 -13.98 2.80 4.10
C TYR A 93 -14.19 3.24 2.65
N MET A 94 -14.89 2.46 1.83
CA MET A 94 -14.98 2.66 0.38
C MET A 94 -15.53 4.02 -0.06
N GLU A 95 -16.47 4.58 0.71
CA GLU A 95 -17.14 5.85 0.38
C GLU A 95 -16.53 7.04 1.12
N ARG A 96 -15.51 6.80 1.95
CA ARG A 96 -14.86 7.85 2.74
C ARG A 96 -13.85 8.62 1.91
N SER A 97 -13.80 9.92 2.13
CA SER A 97 -12.76 10.79 1.61
C SER A 97 -11.40 10.47 2.23
N ALA A 98 -10.32 10.91 1.57
CA ALA A 98 -8.96 10.73 2.11
C ALA A 98 -8.78 11.35 3.51
N ALA A 99 -9.48 12.46 3.80
CA ALA A 99 -9.43 13.11 5.12
C ALA A 99 -10.09 12.24 6.20
N GLU A 100 -11.29 11.70 5.92
CA GLU A 100 -12.00 10.81 6.85
C GLU A 100 -11.24 9.50 7.10
N LEU A 101 -10.55 8.96 6.09
CA LEU A 101 -9.69 7.79 6.24
C LEU A 101 -8.48 8.08 7.13
N THR A 102 -7.90 9.27 7.01
CA THR A 102 -6.81 9.73 7.87
C THR A 102 -7.27 9.86 9.31
N GLU A 103 -8.44 10.43 9.56
CA GLU A 103 -9.02 10.56 10.91
C GLU A 103 -9.25 9.19 11.55
N VAL A 104 -9.84 8.25 10.81
CA VAL A 104 -10.01 6.86 11.29
C VAL A 104 -8.68 6.22 11.70
N PHE A 105 -7.62 6.43 10.93
CA PHE A 105 -6.30 5.91 11.32
C PHE A 105 -5.78 6.56 12.60
N LEU A 106 -5.90 7.88 12.73
CA LEU A 106 -5.42 8.60 13.91
C LEU A 106 -6.16 8.19 15.18
N GLU A 107 -7.47 7.94 15.08
CA GLU A 107 -8.33 7.55 16.21
C GLU A 107 -8.24 6.05 16.54
N GLY A 108 -8.11 5.19 15.54
CA GLY A 108 -8.14 3.72 15.67
C GLY A 108 -6.77 3.04 15.70
N ARG A 109 -5.68 3.81 15.73
CA ARG A 109 -4.30 3.30 15.53
C ARG A 109 -3.93 2.09 16.40
N GLU A 110 -4.35 2.10 17.66
CA GLU A 110 -3.99 1.05 18.63
C GLU A 110 -4.92 -0.16 18.61
N THR A 111 -6.05 -0.08 17.89
CA THR A 111 -7.11 -1.08 17.89
C THR A 111 -7.27 -1.81 16.55
N LEU A 112 -6.83 -1.20 15.45
CA LEU A 112 -6.92 -1.77 14.11
C LEU A 112 -6.02 -3.01 13.94
N GLN A 113 -6.63 -4.09 13.44
CA GLN A 113 -5.93 -5.34 13.11
C GLN A 113 -5.23 -5.25 11.74
N GLY A 114 -4.33 -6.19 11.47
CA GLY A 114 -3.48 -6.18 10.27
C GLY A 114 -4.23 -6.07 8.93
N ASP A 115 -5.36 -6.77 8.79
CA ASP A 115 -6.15 -6.72 7.56
C ASP A 115 -7.00 -5.44 7.45
N GLU A 116 -7.42 -4.84 8.57
CA GLU A 116 -8.10 -3.54 8.62
C GLU A 116 -7.15 -2.40 8.25
N LEU A 117 -5.92 -2.44 8.76
CA LEU A 117 -4.85 -1.53 8.37
C LEU A 117 -4.56 -1.64 6.86
N ALA A 118 -4.49 -2.86 6.32
CA ALA A 118 -4.28 -3.09 4.89
C ALA A 118 -5.45 -2.55 4.05
N GLY A 119 -6.69 -2.74 4.51
CA GLY A 119 -7.89 -2.21 3.86
C GLY A 119 -7.93 -0.68 3.85
N LEU A 120 -7.60 -0.05 4.98
CA LEU A 120 -7.54 1.41 5.09
C LEU A 120 -6.42 2.00 4.23
N LEU A 121 -5.24 1.36 4.21
CA LEU A 121 -4.13 1.76 3.33
C LEU A 121 -4.51 1.63 1.85
N TRP A 122 -5.23 0.56 1.48
CA TRP A 122 -5.72 0.35 0.13
C TRP A 122 -6.72 1.44 -0.31
N CYS A 123 -7.64 1.85 0.57
CA CYS A 123 -8.56 2.96 0.29
C CYS A 123 -7.80 4.28 0.07
N LEU A 124 -6.79 4.57 0.90
CA LEU A 124 -5.94 5.77 0.72
C LEU A 124 -5.19 5.76 -0.62
N VAL A 125 -4.69 4.58 -1.02
CA VAL A 125 -4.05 4.34 -2.32
C VAL A 125 -5.02 4.61 -3.48
N ARG A 126 -6.27 4.15 -3.37
CA ARG A 126 -7.33 4.40 -4.37
C ARG A 126 -7.71 5.86 -4.49
N CYS A 127 -7.76 6.59 -3.37
CA CYS A 127 -7.99 8.03 -3.35
C CYS A 127 -6.84 8.84 -3.95
N ARG A 128 -5.72 8.19 -4.36
CA ARG A 128 -4.50 8.86 -4.84
C ARG A 128 -3.98 9.88 -3.83
N SER A 129 -4.26 9.72 -2.54
CA SER A 129 -3.81 10.66 -1.52
C SER A 129 -2.29 10.52 -1.32
N HIS A 130 -1.57 11.63 -1.30
CA HIS A 130 -0.11 11.72 -1.14
C HIS A 130 0.29 11.93 0.33
N ASP A 131 -0.52 11.44 1.26
CA ASP A 131 -0.44 11.92 2.64
C ASP A 131 0.66 11.22 3.44
N LEU A 132 1.26 11.96 4.38
CA LEU A 132 2.23 11.46 5.37
C LEU A 132 1.68 10.26 6.17
N VAL A 133 0.36 10.21 6.28
CA VAL A 133 -0.42 9.14 6.91
C VAL A 133 -0.25 7.82 6.19
N ALA A 134 -0.28 7.79 4.86
CA ALA A 134 -0.07 6.55 4.09
C ALA A 134 1.34 6.00 4.31
N LYS A 135 2.34 6.87 4.42
CA LYS A 135 3.73 6.49 4.75
C LYS A 135 3.85 5.96 6.17
N ARG A 136 3.17 6.58 7.14
CA ARG A 136 3.14 6.13 8.54
C ARG A 136 2.46 4.77 8.69
N LEU A 137 1.30 4.59 8.07
CA LEU A 137 0.57 3.31 7.98
C LEU A 137 1.43 2.21 7.36
N SER A 138 2.16 2.54 6.31
CA SER A 138 3.07 1.59 5.64
C SER A 138 4.14 1.04 6.58
N LEU A 139 4.71 1.88 7.44
CA LEU A 139 5.71 1.44 8.42
C LEU A 139 5.10 0.47 9.46
N GLU A 140 3.85 0.67 9.87
CA GLU A 140 3.18 -0.24 10.81
C GLU A 140 2.80 -1.56 10.15
N LEU A 141 2.34 -1.50 8.91
CA LEU A 141 2.05 -2.68 8.09
C LEU A 141 3.29 -3.47 7.73
N GLU A 142 4.46 -2.85 7.61
CA GLU A 142 5.72 -3.56 7.41
C GLU A 142 6.05 -4.48 8.59
N VAL A 143 5.76 -4.05 9.82
CA VAL A 143 5.91 -4.89 11.03
C VAL A 143 4.93 -6.07 11.00
N VAL A 144 3.69 -5.84 10.58
CA VAL A 144 2.67 -6.88 10.43
C VAL A 144 3.04 -7.87 9.32
N ALA A 145 3.48 -7.38 8.16
CA ALA A 145 3.92 -8.18 7.02
C ALA A 145 5.15 -9.04 7.39
N ALA A 146 6.12 -8.47 8.10
CA ALA A 146 7.29 -9.20 8.59
C ALA A 146 6.91 -10.35 9.55
N ARG A 147 5.89 -10.16 10.40
CA ARG A 147 5.36 -11.22 11.27
C ARG A 147 4.66 -12.32 10.47
N ARG A 148 3.85 -11.97 9.48
CA ARG A 148 3.14 -12.93 8.60
C ARG A 148 4.11 -13.76 7.75
N LEU A 149 5.17 -13.14 7.23
CA LEU A 149 6.23 -13.81 6.47
C LEU A 149 7.08 -14.75 7.34
N ARG A 150 7.28 -14.43 8.62
CA ARG A 150 7.98 -15.30 9.59
C ARG A 150 7.10 -16.43 10.14
N GLY A 151 5.78 -16.25 10.15
CA GLY A 151 4.81 -17.21 10.71
C GLY A 151 4.30 -18.26 9.72
N ARG A 152 4.65 -18.22 8.43
CA ARG A 152 4.30 -19.28 7.48
C ARG A 152 5.24 -20.48 7.67
N PRO A 153 4.76 -21.66 8.11
CA PRO A 153 5.57 -22.86 8.04
C PRO A 153 5.89 -23.14 6.56
N ALA A 154 7.16 -23.43 6.28
CA ALA A 154 7.58 -23.92 4.97
C ALA A 154 6.79 -25.20 4.68
N SER A 155 5.82 -25.10 3.77
CA SER A 155 5.11 -26.23 3.20
C SER A 155 5.74 -26.56 1.85
#